data_AF-A0A2E9DTT7-F1
#
_entry.id   AF-A0A2E9DTT7-F1
#
_cell.length_a   1.000
_cell.length_b   1.000
_cell.length_c   1.000
_cell.angle_alpha   90.00
_cell.angle_beta   90.00
_cell.angle_gamma   90.00
#
_symmetry.space_group_name_H-M   'P 1'
#
loop_
_entity.id
_entity.type
_entity.pdbx_description
1 polymer ?
#
loop_
_entity_poly.entity_id
_entity_poly.type
_entity_poly.pdbx_seq_one_letter_code
_entity_poly.pdbx_strand_id
1 'polypeptide(L)'
;MELIKYNHKSHSELWDKFVTNHDLGSVYHLSAWKKIIEKTYNIKSEYFIINDNKNIIGIAPFFKLKNPVKKIWLSLPYVSYAGILSNSKISLKDFIKKIKNPPKKIISRKLIQKKT
;
A
#
# COMPACT_ATOMS: atom_id res chain seq x y z
N MET A 1 7.54 12.80 10.21
CA MET A 1 7.38 11.59 9.38
C MET A 1 7.20 10.30 10.20
N GLU A 2 5.97 9.88 10.42
CA GLU A 2 5.58 8.69 11.18
C GLU A 2 5.00 7.59 10.26
N LEU A 3 5.25 6.32 10.58
CA LEU A 3 4.61 5.18 9.91
C LEU A 3 3.44 4.69 10.75
N ILE A 4 2.24 4.77 10.21
CA ILE A 4 0.99 4.38 10.88
C ILE A 4 0.40 3.16 10.19
N LYS A 5 -0.04 2.18 10.97
CA LYS A 5 -0.79 1.04 10.43
C LYS A 5 -2.18 1.49 10.00
N TYR A 6 -2.57 1.14 8.78
CA TYR A 6 -3.89 1.50 8.26
C TYR A 6 -5.00 0.82 9.07
N ASN A 7 -6.03 1.59 9.39
CA ASN A 7 -7.28 1.13 9.98
C ASN A 7 -8.40 1.61 9.07
N HIS A 8 -9.26 0.68 8.65
CA HIS A 8 -10.25 1.00 7.63
C HIS A 8 -11.30 2.02 8.09
N LYS A 9 -11.71 1.97 9.36
CA LYS A 9 -12.74 2.86 9.91
C LYS A 9 -12.24 4.29 10.03
N SER A 10 -10.98 4.50 10.42
CA SER A 10 -10.43 5.84 10.65
C SER A 10 -9.74 6.45 9.43
N HIS A 11 -9.25 5.64 8.48
CA HIS A 11 -8.34 6.13 7.45
C HIS A 11 -8.81 5.93 6.00
N SER A 12 -9.93 5.25 5.75
CA SER A 12 -10.37 4.96 4.37
C SER A 12 -10.60 6.21 3.53
N GLU A 13 -11.31 7.21 4.06
CA GLU A 13 -11.59 8.46 3.35
C GLU A 13 -10.31 9.25 3.02
N LEU A 14 -9.43 9.43 4.01
CA LEU A 14 -8.16 10.14 3.82
C LEU A 14 -7.23 9.42 2.86
N TRP A 15 -7.21 8.09 2.92
CA TRP A 15 -6.45 7.25 1.99
C TRP A 15 -6.98 7.41 0.56
N ASP A 16 -8.29 7.27 0.36
CA ASP A 16 -8.89 7.35 -0.97
C ASP A 16 -8.72 8.76 -1.55
N LYS A 17 -8.86 9.81 -0.73
CA LYS A 17 -8.55 11.19 -1.11
C LYS A 17 -7.09 11.38 -1.55
N PHE A 18 -6.14 10.79 -0.83
CA PHE A 18 -4.73 10.82 -1.22
C PHE A 18 -4.52 10.12 -2.57
N VAL A 19 -5.10 8.94 -2.76
CA VAL A 19 -5.00 8.18 -4.01
C VAL A 19 -5.58 8.94 -5.20
N THR A 20 -6.78 9.53 -5.05
CA THR A 20 -7.44 10.25 -6.15
C THR A 20 -6.69 11.51 -6.58
N ASN A 21 -5.99 12.15 -5.64
CA ASN A 21 -5.22 13.36 -5.88
C ASN A 21 -3.75 13.10 -6.28
N HIS A 22 -3.34 11.84 -6.36
CA HIS A 22 -1.96 11.46 -6.68
C HIS A 22 -1.86 11.08 -8.16
N ASP A 23 -0.89 11.64 -8.89
CA ASP A 23 -0.73 11.44 -10.35
C ASP A 23 -0.60 9.96 -10.74
N LEU A 24 0.09 9.19 -9.91
CA LEU A 24 0.28 7.74 -10.06
C LEU A 24 -0.80 6.89 -9.39
N GLY A 25 -1.83 7.53 -8.83
CA GLY A 25 -2.97 6.90 -8.20
C GLY A 25 -3.85 6.14 -9.20
N SER A 26 -4.31 4.96 -8.78
CA SER A 26 -5.20 4.12 -9.59
C SER A 26 -6.27 3.48 -8.72
N VAL A 27 -7.32 2.96 -9.35
CA VAL A 27 -8.41 2.26 -8.66
C VAL A 27 -7.93 1.10 -7.81
N TYR A 28 -6.81 0.48 -8.18
CA TYR A 28 -6.21 -0.64 -7.43
C TYR A 28 -5.60 -0.21 -6.09
N HIS A 29 -5.28 1.08 -5.93
CA HIS A 29 -4.83 1.62 -4.66
C HIS A 29 -5.98 1.97 -3.72
N LEU A 30 -7.23 2.05 -4.20
CA LEU A 30 -8.38 2.46 -3.37
C LEU A 30 -8.72 1.42 -2.29
N SER A 31 -9.27 1.91 -1.18
CA SER A 31 -9.69 1.10 -0.04
C SER A 31 -10.82 0.13 -0.39
N ALA A 32 -11.64 0.45 -1.39
CA ALA A 32 -12.64 -0.47 -1.94
C ALA A 32 -11.98 -1.70 -2.58
N TRP A 33 -10.89 -1.52 -3.31
CA TRP A 33 -10.16 -2.62 -3.95
C TRP A 33 -9.54 -3.56 -2.91
N LYS A 34 -9.02 -3.01 -1.81
CA LYS A 34 -8.59 -3.81 -0.65
C LYS A 34 -9.68 -4.78 -0.19
N LYS A 35 -10.92 -4.30 0.02
CA LYS A 35 -12.04 -5.14 0.45
C LYS A 35 -12.36 -6.24 -0.54
N ILE A 36 -12.32 -5.94 -1.84
CA ILE A 36 -12.57 -6.93 -2.90
C ILE A 36 -11.54 -8.05 -2.80
N ILE A 37 -10.24 -7.73 -2.78
CA ILE A 37 -9.19 -8.73 -2.72
C ILE A 37 -9.27 -9.58 -1.44
N GLU A 38 -9.48 -8.95 -0.28
CA GLU A 38 -9.60 -9.68 0.99
C GLU A 38 -10.79 -10.64 0.99
N LYS A 39 -11.95 -10.22 0.47
CA LYS A 39 -13.16 -11.05 0.42
C LYS A 39 -13.06 -12.17 -0.62
N THR A 40 -12.60 -11.86 -1.82
CA THR A 40 -12.56 -12.82 -2.94
C THR A 40 -11.50 -13.90 -2.71
N TYR A 41 -10.34 -13.54 -2.18
CA TYR A 41 -9.20 -14.47 -2.08
C TYR A 41 -8.89 -14.92 -0.65
N ASN A 42 -9.60 -14.41 0.36
CA ASN A 42 -9.34 -14.69 1.78
C ASN A 42 -7.88 -14.43 2.18
N ILE A 43 -7.30 -13.37 1.62
CA ILE A 43 -5.91 -12.94 1.87
C ILE A 43 -5.93 -11.80 2.88
N LYS A 44 -4.98 -11.78 3.83
CA LYS A 44 -4.83 -10.67 4.78
C LYS A 44 -4.04 -9.53 4.16
N SER A 45 -4.40 -8.29 4.43
CA SER A 45 -3.62 -7.11 4.05
C SER A 45 -2.79 -6.53 5.21
N GLU A 46 -1.73 -5.82 4.85
CA GLU A 46 -0.89 -5.01 5.73
C GLU A 46 -0.68 -3.66 5.05
N TYR A 47 -1.67 -2.78 5.21
CA TYR A 47 -1.65 -1.44 4.63
C TYR A 47 -1.06 -0.47 5.65
N PHE A 48 -0.35 0.54 5.14
CA PHE A 48 0.30 1.52 5.99
C PHE A 48 0.27 2.91 5.36
N ILE A 49 0.31 3.91 6.24
CA ILE A 49 0.29 5.33 5.92
C ILE A 49 1.60 5.94 6.41
N ILE A 50 2.19 6.81 5.60
CA ILE A 50 3.28 7.68 6.01
C ILE A 50 2.68 9.06 6.24
N ASN A 51 2.74 9.50 7.49
CA ASN A 51 2.17 10.75 7.94
C ASN A 51 3.28 11.76 8.23
N ASP A 52 3.06 13.02 7.89
CA ASP A 52 3.92 14.12 8.29
C ASP A 52 3.08 15.30 8.77
N ASN A 53 3.20 15.61 10.05
CA ASN A 53 2.43 16.66 10.72
C ASN A 53 0.92 16.62 10.41
N LYS A 54 0.32 15.41 10.47
CA LYS A 54 -1.10 15.10 10.19
C LYS A 54 -1.49 15.05 8.70
N ASN A 55 -0.55 15.21 7.79
CA ASN A 55 -0.78 15.02 6.36
C ASN A 55 -0.27 13.66 5.86
N ILE A 56 -1.13 12.94 5.13
CA ILE A 56 -0.70 11.74 4.41
C ILE A 56 0.24 12.17 3.27
N ILE A 57 1.49 11.72 3.35
CA ILE A 57 2.52 11.98 2.33
C ILE A 57 2.92 10.72 1.57
N GLY A 58 2.42 9.56 2.01
CA GLY A 58 2.57 8.31 1.30
C GLY A 58 1.69 7.21 1.85
N ILE A 59 1.43 6.23 1.01
CA ILE A 59 0.69 5.02 1.30
C ILE A 59 1.46 3.81 0.78
N ALA A 60 1.33 2.70 1.50
CA ALA A 60 1.93 1.45 1.10
C ALA A 60 0.92 0.32 1.29
N PRO A 61 0.16 -0.03 0.23
CA PRO A 61 -0.69 -1.20 0.25
C PRO A 61 0.18 -2.45 0.16
N PHE A 62 -0.04 -3.44 1.02
CA PHE A 62 0.52 -4.78 0.87
C PHE A 62 -0.50 -5.86 1.23
N PHE A 63 -0.35 -7.03 0.61
CA PHE A 63 -1.06 -8.26 0.92
C PHE A 63 -0.10 -9.35 1.34
N LYS A 64 -0.49 -10.07 2.38
CA LYS A 64 0.22 -11.23 2.92
C LYS A 64 -0.10 -12.46 2.10
N LEU A 65 0.78 -12.81 1.16
CA LEU A 65 0.66 -14.09 0.47
C LEU A 65 1.03 -15.21 1.45
N LYS A 66 0.12 -16.17 1.62
CA LYS A 66 0.40 -17.42 2.34
C LYS A 66 1.18 -18.33 1.38
N ASN A 67 2.50 -18.36 1.53
CA ASN A 67 3.32 -19.42 0.94
C ASN A 67 3.76 -20.34 2.10
N PRO A 68 3.61 -21.68 1.99
CA PRO A 68 3.98 -22.63 3.03
C PRO A 68 5.41 -22.43 3.59
N VAL A 69 6.33 -21.94 2.76
CA VAL A 69 7.75 -21.82 3.11
C VAL A 69 8.16 -20.39 3.48
N LYS A 70 7.42 -19.36 3.04
CA LYS A 70 7.86 -17.94 3.15
C LYS A 70 6.70 -16.99 3.43
N LYS A 71 6.88 -16.08 4.39
CA LYS A 71 6.02 -14.90 4.56
C LYS A 71 6.44 -13.85 3.52
N ILE A 72 5.57 -13.56 2.55
CA ILE A 72 5.81 -12.57 1.48
C ILE A 72 4.74 -11.50 1.55
N TRP A 73 5.15 -10.23 1.49
CA TRP A 73 4.23 -9.12 1.25
C TRP A 73 4.34 -8.68 -0.20
N LEU A 74 3.21 -8.61 -0.89
CA LEU A 74 3.11 -8.15 -2.27
C LEU A 74 2.22 -6.90 -2.30
N SER A 75 2.66 -5.84 -2.98
CA SER A 75 1.93 -4.55 -2.97
C SER A 75 0.47 -4.73 -3.34
N LEU A 76 0.18 -5.40 -4.47
CA LEU A 76 -1.14 -5.87 -4.85
C LEU A 76 -1.02 -7.17 -5.69
N PRO A 77 -1.75 -8.24 -5.34
CA PRO A 77 -1.82 -9.45 -6.14
C PRO A 77 -2.72 -9.23 -7.38
N TYR A 78 -2.43 -9.96 -8.47
CA TYR A 78 -3.24 -10.00 -9.69
C TYR A 78 -3.36 -8.70 -10.50
N VAL A 79 -2.52 -7.70 -10.19
CA VAL A 79 -2.38 -6.48 -10.99
C VAL A 79 -0.94 -6.25 -11.39
N SER A 80 -0.75 -5.81 -12.64
CA SER A 80 0.57 -5.59 -13.24
C SER A 80 1.25 -4.32 -12.71
N TYR A 81 0.46 -3.36 -12.20
CA TYR A 81 0.92 -2.05 -11.75
C TYR A 81 0.10 -1.56 -10.55
N ALA A 82 0.73 -1.54 -9.38
CA ALA A 82 0.28 -0.82 -8.19
C ALA A 82 1.29 -1.05 -7.07
N GLY A 83 2.09 -0.03 -6.80
CA GLY A 83 3.17 -0.05 -5.81
C GLY A 83 2.81 0.80 -4.61
N ILE A 84 3.83 1.23 -3.88
CA ILE A 84 3.66 2.33 -2.93
C ILE A 84 3.37 3.62 -3.69
N LEU A 85 2.58 4.51 -3.10
CA LEU A 85 2.46 5.89 -3.58
C LEU A 85 3.04 6.80 -2.52
N SER A 86 3.82 7.78 -2.94
CA SER A 86 4.37 8.76 -2.03
C SER A 86 4.78 9.98 -2.80
N ASN A 87 4.86 11.11 -2.10
CA ASN A 87 5.58 12.25 -2.65
C ASN A 87 7.02 11.83 -3.02
N SER A 88 7.61 12.55 -3.97
CA SER A 88 8.89 12.23 -4.62
C SER A 88 10.09 12.06 -3.69
N LYS A 89 9.94 12.33 -2.38
CA LYS A 89 10.99 12.21 -1.37
C LYS A 89 11.04 10.87 -0.66
N ILE A 90 10.00 10.02 -0.75
CA ILE A 90 9.93 8.77 0.04
C ILE A 90 10.06 7.56 -0.86
N SER A 91 10.97 6.65 -0.51
CA SER A 91 11.16 5.39 -1.23
C SER A 91 10.57 4.20 -0.47
N LEU A 92 10.46 3.06 -1.17
CA LEU A 92 10.12 1.78 -0.56
C LEU A 92 11.12 1.37 0.54
N LYS A 93 12.40 1.74 0.40
CA LYS A 93 13.40 1.42 1.41
C LYS A 93 13.14 2.17 2.71
N ASP A 94 12.74 3.43 2.62
CA ASP A 94 12.40 4.26 3.79
C ASP A 94 11.18 3.72 4.51
N PHE A 95 10.22 3.23 3.72
CA PHE A 95 9.06 2.53 4.24
C PHE A 95 9.45 1.26 5.02
N ILE A 96 10.25 0.37 4.41
CA ILE A 96 10.64 -0.91 5.01
C ILE A 96 11.41 -0.73 6.31
N LYS A 97 12.31 0.26 6.38
CA LYS A 97 13.08 0.57 7.60
C LYS A 97 12.20 0.89 8.82
N LYS A 98 10.99 1.40 8.61
CA LYS A 98 10.07 1.80 9.69
C LYS A 98 9.11 0.69 10.11
N ILE A 99 8.99 -0.40 9.36
CA ILE A 99 8.09 -1.52 9.70
C ILE A 99 8.67 -2.31 10.86
N LYS A 100 7.92 -2.44 11.95
CA LYS A 100 8.26 -3.37 13.03
C LYS A 100 8.00 -4.81 12.55
N ASN A 101 9.06 -5.62 12.46
CA ASN A 101 9.04 -7.01 11.98
C ASN A 101 8.59 -7.19 10.51
N PRO A 102 9.37 -6.71 9.52
CA PRO A 102 9.05 -6.91 8.11
C PRO A 102 9.08 -8.41 7.74
N PRO A 103 8.33 -8.84 6.70
CA PRO A 103 8.43 -10.19 6.18
C PRO A 103 9.84 -10.44 5.58
N LYS A 104 10.19 -11.71 5.38
CA LYS A 104 11.45 -12.09 4.71
C LYS A 104 11.57 -11.53 3.29
N LYS A 105 10.45 -11.22 2.63
CA LYS A 105 10.42 -10.66 1.28
C LYS A 105 9.26 -9.69 1.12
N ILE A 106 9.56 -8.50 0.59
CA ILE A 106 8.60 -7.49 0.15
C ILE A 106 8.77 -7.31 -1.36
N ILE A 107 7.66 -7.37 -2.08
CA ILE A 107 7.62 -7.18 -3.53
C ILE A 107 6.68 -6.00 -3.80
N SER A 108 7.21 -4.91 -4.35
CA SER A 108 6.40 -3.82 -4.87
C SER A 108 6.38 -3.90 -6.39
N ARG A 109 5.21 -3.80 -6.99
CA ARG A 109 5.07 -3.65 -8.45
C ARG A 109 5.46 -2.23 -8.87
N LYS A 110 5.82 -2.08 -10.15
CA LYS A 110 6.10 -0.76 -10.74
C LYS A 110 4.82 0.08 -10.77
N LEU A 111 4.97 1.38 -10.64
CA LEU A 111 3.92 2.33 -10.98
C LEU A 111 3.97 2.55 -12.49
N ILE A 112 2.82 2.59 -13.13
CA ILE A 112 2.70 2.97 -14.54
C ILE A 112 2.02 4.32 -14.56
N GLN A 113 2.66 5.29 -15.22
CA GLN A 113 2.02 6.57 -15.51
C GLN A 113 0.82 6.30 -16.42
N LYS A 114 -0.34 6.89 -16.08
CA LYS A 114 -1.46 6.92 -17.01
C LYS A 114 -0.93 7.58 -18.29
N LYS A 115 -0.96 6.85 -19.41
CA LYS A 115 -0.88 7.50 -20.72
C LYS A 115 -2.15 8.34 -20.84
N THR A 116 -2.01 9.65 -20.65
CA THR A 116 -2.97 10.64 -21.13
C THR A 116 -3.12 10.51 -22.64
#